data_AF-A0A0D2L6D0-F1
#
_entry.id   AF-A0A0D2L6D0-F1
#
_cell.length_a   1.000
_cell.length_b   1.000
_cell.length_c   1.000
_cell.angle_alpha   90.00
_cell.angle_beta   90.00
_cell.angle_gamma   90.00
#
_symmetry.space_group_name_H-M   'P 1'
#
loop_
_entity.id
_entity.type
_entity.pdbx_description
1 polymer ?
#
loop_
_entity_poly.entity_id
_entity_poly.type
_entity_poly.pdbx_seq_one_letter_code
_entity_poly.pdbx_strand_id
1 'polypeptide(L)'
;MFSLRIISLAAVLLGSIMVNAAPAVTAHHVEPGNLYVAKPAHFEPQHPGDSGPSGHRNHPVVALSHPDANGYVPVAVVSHNHPEHMGRTQNAQHFDEHTHAAGHGGFETGSRMATARPVHVHVDDLHHVNTESGLPARLHHEDTHNLKEAVYQASGKDFNNPRHRTPTPPWRQHQ
;
A
#
# COMPACT_ATOMS: atom_id res chain seq x y z
N MET A 1 38.51 31.85 -16.63
CA MET A 1 37.36 31.15 -17.26
C MET A 1 36.68 30.33 -16.17
N PHE A 2 35.60 30.84 -15.59
CA PHE A 2 34.84 30.15 -14.54
C PHE A 2 33.50 29.68 -15.13
N SER A 3 33.32 28.36 -15.21
CA SER A 3 32.09 27.71 -15.64
C SER A 3 30.99 27.92 -14.60
N LEU A 4 29.99 28.71 -14.94
CA LEU A 4 28.69 28.73 -14.26
C LEU A 4 27.93 27.45 -14.62
N ARG A 5 27.88 26.48 -13.69
CA ARG A 5 26.94 25.37 -13.78
C ARG A 5 25.57 25.86 -13.29
N ILE A 6 24.66 26.04 -14.23
CA ILE A 6 23.25 26.33 -13.98
C ILE A 6 22.63 25.02 -13.45
N ILE A 7 22.35 24.98 -12.15
CA ILE A 7 21.55 23.92 -11.53
C ILE A 7 20.09 24.30 -11.77
N SER A 8 19.43 23.59 -12.70
CA SER A 8 17.99 23.70 -12.93
C SER A 8 17.24 23.29 -11.66
N LEU A 9 16.78 24.27 -10.91
CA LEU A 9 15.85 24.11 -9.80
C LEU A 9 14.45 23.88 -10.40
N ALA A 10 14.11 22.63 -10.70
CA ALA A 10 12.75 22.27 -11.09
C ALA A 10 11.87 22.30 -9.83
N ALA A 11 10.92 23.23 -9.81
CA ALA A 11 9.94 23.39 -8.75
C ALA A 11 9.10 22.10 -8.64
N VAL A 12 9.19 21.43 -7.50
CA VAL A 12 8.36 20.27 -7.18
C VAL A 12 6.97 20.78 -6.80
N LEU A 13 6.05 20.79 -7.77
CA LEU A 13 4.62 20.99 -7.51
C LEU A 13 4.07 19.71 -6.86
N LEU A 14 4.26 19.60 -5.54
CA LEU A 14 3.69 18.54 -4.71
C LEU A 14 2.24 18.89 -4.42
N GLY A 15 1.32 18.22 -5.11
CA GLY A 15 -0.09 18.18 -4.75
C GLY A 15 -0.22 17.78 -3.29
N SER A 16 -0.58 18.75 -2.45
CA SER A 16 -0.77 18.55 -1.03
C SER A 16 -2.16 17.97 -0.83
N ILE A 17 -2.25 16.65 -0.64
CA ILE A 17 -3.52 16.01 -0.30
C ILE A 17 -3.79 16.32 1.18
N MET A 18 -4.71 17.26 1.43
CA MET A 18 -5.17 17.56 2.78
C MET A 18 -5.95 16.38 3.36
N VAL A 19 -5.68 16.08 4.63
CA VAL A 19 -6.25 14.96 5.38
C VAL A 19 -7.58 15.40 5.98
N ASN A 20 -8.70 14.89 5.45
CA ASN A 20 -9.87 14.67 6.29
C ASN A 20 -9.70 13.31 6.97
N ALA A 21 -9.98 13.26 8.28
CA ALA A 21 -9.88 12.07 9.11
C ALA A 21 -10.73 10.92 8.51
N ALA A 22 -10.10 10.06 7.72
CA ALA A 22 -10.73 8.82 7.26
C ALA A 22 -10.93 7.90 8.48
N PRO A 23 -12.06 7.18 8.57
CA PRO A 23 -12.31 6.26 9.67
C PRO A 23 -11.21 5.20 9.74
N ALA A 24 -10.83 4.83 10.97
CA ALA A 24 -9.84 3.76 11.22
C ALA A 24 -10.33 2.43 10.61
N VAL A 25 -9.42 1.69 9.98
CA VAL A 25 -9.72 0.39 9.38
C VAL A 25 -9.87 -0.65 10.47
N THR A 26 -10.93 -1.45 10.42
CA THR A 26 -11.10 -2.58 11.35
C THR A 26 -10.50 -3.85 10.76
N ALA A 27 -9.91 -4.71 11.59
CA ALA A 27 -9.26 -5.96 11.16
C ALA A 27 -10.13 -6.86 10.26
N HIS A 28 -11.44 -6.91 10.49
CA HIS A 28 -12.39 -7.70 9.69
C HIS A 28 -12.64 -7.15 8.28
N HIS A 29 -12.25 -5.90 8.01
CA HIS A 29 -12.40 -5.25 6.70
C HIS A 29 -11.12 -5.30 5.86
N VAL A 30 -10.01 -5.79 6.43
CA VAL A 30 -8.77 -5.99 5.68
C VAL A 30 -8.82 -7.30 4.92
N GLU A 31 -8.91 -7.19 3.60
CA GLU A 31 -8.86 -8.32 2.66
C GLU A 31 -7.68 -8.17 1.69
N PRO A 32 -7.13 -9.29 1.17
CA PRO A 32 -6.14 -9.25 0.10
C PRO A 32 -6.66 -8.45 -1.10
N GLY A 33 -5.81 -7.56 -1.62
CA GLY A 33 -6.12 -6.66 -2.73
C GLY A 33 -6.75 -5.34 -2.32
N ASN A 34 -7.16 -5.16 -1.05
CA ASN A 34 -7.64 -3.85 -0.59
C ASN A 34 -6.50 -2.83 -0.58
N LEU A 35 -6.81 -1.60 -1.00
CA LEU A 35 -5.89 -0.48 -0.95
C LEU A 35 -6.18 0.39 0.27
N TYR A 36 -5.09 0.78 0.92
CA TYR A 36 -5.07 1.70 2.04
C TYR A 36 -4.00 2.75 1.81
N VAL A 37 -3.93 3.70 2.72
CA VAL A 37 -2.76 4.53 2.91
C VAL A 37 -2.20 4.29 4.31
N ALA A 38 -0.88 4.31 4.41
CA ALA A 38 -0.14 4.20 5.65
C ALA A 38 1.09 5.09 5.62
N LYS A 39 1.59 5.46 6.79
CA LYS A 39 2.83 6.24 6.90
C LYS A 39 4.03 5.31 6.98
N PRO A 40 5.13 5.56 6.27
CA PRO A 40 6.33 4.74 6.38
C PRO A 40 6.88 4.65 7.81
N ALA A 41 6.60 5.62 8.68
CA ALA A 41 6.96 5.56 10.09
C ALA A 41 6.31 4.41 10.88
N HIS A 42 5.31 3.72 10.29
CA HIS A 42 4.61 2.56 10.87
C HIS A 42 4.93 1.25 10.12
N PHE A 43 5.97 1.23 9.29
CA PHE A 43 6.36 0.05 8.53
C PHE A 43 7.27 -0.86 9.34
N GLU A 44 6.99 -2.16 9.29
CA GLU A 44 7.80 -3.18 9.96
C GLU A 44 8.40 -4.19 8.97
N PRO A 45 9.73 -4.44 9.01
CA PRO A 45 10.71 -3.82 9.91
C PRO A 45 11.00 -2.36 9.52
N GLN A 46 11.21 -1.51 10.52
CA GLN A 46 11.57 -0.11 10.31
C GLN A 46 12.98 0.02 9.69
N HIS A 47 13.13 0.88 8.69
CA HIS A 47 14.43 1.23 8.09
C HIS A 47 14.83 2.70 8.27
N PRO A 48 16.13 3.03 8.21
CA PRO A 48 16.58 4.42 8.16
C PRO A 48 15.93 5.16 6.97
N GLY A 49 15.26 6.27 7.26
CA GLY A 49 14.53 7.08 6.28
C GLY A 49 13.01 6.95 6.35
N ASP A 50 12.50 5.87 6.94
CA ASP A 50 11.06 5.63 7.09
C ASP A 50 10.39 6.59 8.10
N SER A 51 11.16 7.18 9.01
CA SER A 51 10.72 8.18 9.99
C SER A 51 11.15 9.62 9.62
N GLY A 52 11.69 9.83 8.42
CA GLY A 52 12.09 11.16 7.94
C GLY A 52 10.90 12.06 7.54
N PRO A 53 11.14 13.21 6.89
CA PRO A 53 10.07 14.12 6.47
C PRO A 53 9.00 13.49 5.55
N SER A 54 9.38 12.49 4.74
CA SER A 54 8.46 11.68 3.94
C SER A 54 7.75 10.60 4.77
N GLY A 55 8.39 10.15 5.85
CA GLY A 55 7.92 9.10 6.75
C GLY A 55 6.61 9.41 7.46
N HIS A 56 6.25 10.69 7.56
CA HIS A 56 5.00 11.13 8.16
C HIS A 56 3.88 11.36 7.14
N ARG A 57 4.14 11.14 5.85
CA ARG A 57 3.14 11.27 4.78
C ARG A 57 2.49 9.93 4.51
N ASN A 58 1.25 9.98 4.04
CA ASN A 58 0.50 8.80 3.65
C ASN A 58 0.99 8.30 2.29
N HIS A 59 1.33 7.02 2.22
CA HIS A 59 1.69 6.31 0.99
C HIS A 59 0.65 5.22 0.72
N PRO A 60 0.22 5.03 -0.54
CA PRO A 60 -0.68 3.94 -0.87
C PRO A 60 0.01 2.59 -0.64
N VAL A 61 -0.74 1.66 -0.06
CA VAL A 61 -0.30 0.29 0.21
C VAL A 61 -1.41 -0.69 -0.18
N VAL A 62 -1.03 -1.83 -0.74
CA VAL A 62 -1.95 -2.91 -1.11
C VAL A 62 -1.79 -4.05 -0.10
N ALA A 63 -2.89 -4.47 0.54
CA ALA A 63 -2.88 -5.62 1.44
C ALA A 63 -2.64 -6.92 0.67
N LEU A 64 -1.62 -7.69 1.07
CA LEU A 64 -1.27 -8.98 0.47
C LEU A 64 -1.98 -10.15 1.15
N SER A 65 -2.46 -9.94 2.38
CA SER A 65 -3.14 -10.93 3.20
C SER A 65 -4.09 -10.28 4.20
N HIS A 66 -4.77 -11.11 4.99
CA HIS A 66 -5.47 -10.65 6.19
C HIS A 66 -4.47 -10.24 7.28
N PRO A 67 -4.89 -9.49 8.32
CA PRO A 67 -4.07 -9.24 9.49
C PRO A 67 -3.68 -10.56 10.17
N ASP A 68 -2.49 -10.64 10.74
CA ASP A 68 -2.08 -11.77 11.57
C ASP A 68 -2.73 -11.74 12.97
N ALA A 69 -2.33 -12.63 13.87
CA ALA A 69 -2.85 -12.68 15.23
C ALA A 69 -2.54 -11.43 16.06
N ASN A 70 -1.54 -10.64 15.65
CA ASN A 70 -1.09 -9.43 16.31
C ASN A 70 -1.58 -8.16 15.60
N GLY A 71 -2.48 -8.28 14.61
CA GLY A 71 -3.03 -7.15 13.87
C GLY A 71 -2.14 -6.60 12.76
N TYR A 72 -1.02 -7.26 12.43
CA TYR A 72 -0.13 -6.82 11.36
C TYR A 72 -0.57 -7.34 9.99
N VAL A 73 -0.61 -6.44 9.02
CA VAL A 73 -1.00 -6.71 7.65
C VAL A 73 0.24 -6.66 6.77
N PRO A 74 0.60 -7.74 6.04
CA PRO A 74 1.64 -7.66 5.03
C PRO A 74 1.13 -6.85 3.84
N VAL A 75 1.90 -5.86 3.42
CA VAL A 75 1.53 -4.93 2.34
C VAL A 75 2.63 -4.76 1.31
N ALA A 76 2.22 -4.49 0.07
CA ALA A 76 3.10 -3.96 -0.97
C ALA A 76 2.92 -2.45 -1.07
N VAL A 77 4.02 -1.69 -0.99
CA VAL A 77 3.98 -0.22 -0.98
C VAL A 77 4.01 0.31 -2.41
N VAL A 78 3.23 1.35 -2.68
CA VAL A 78 3.18 2.07 -3.95
C VAL A 78 3.82 3.45 -3.79
N SER A 79 4.73 3.79 -4.70
CA SER A 79 5.38 5.10 -4.73
C SER A 79 5.98 5.37 -6.11
N HIS A 80 6.05 6.64 -6.51
CA HIS A 80 6.85 7.06 -7.66
C HIS A 80 8.36 6.97 -7.39
N ASN A 81 8.76 7.05 -6.12
CA ASN A 81 10.15 7.03 -5.70
C ASN A 81 10.28 6.19 -4.43
N HIS A 82 10.70 4.94 -4.60
CA HIS A 82 10.98 4.06 -3.47
C HIS A 82 12.40 4.30 -2.96
N PRO A 83 12.62 4.28 -1.63
CA PRO A 83 13.97 4.25 -1.10
C PRO A 83 14.67 2.95 -1.51
N GLU A 84 16.00 3.00 -1.66
CA GLU A 84 16.82 1.88 -2.14
C GLU A 84 16.60 0.59 -1.31
N HIS A 85 16.36 0.74 -0.01
CA HIS A 85 16.13 -0.40 0.87
C HIS A 85 14.85 -1.18 0.53
N MET A 86 13.91 -0.66 -0.28
CA MET A 86 12.73 -1.43 -0.73
C MET A 86 13.06 -2.41 -1.86
N GLY A 87 14.29 -2.39 -2.36
CA GLY A 87 14.78 -3.32 -3.37
C GLY A 87 14.13 -3.11 -4.74
N ARG A 88 14.07 -4.17 -5.54
CA ARG A 88 13.52 -4.11 -6.89
C ARG A 88 12.02 -3.84 -6.86
N THR A 89 11.57 -2.91 -7.71
CA THR A 89 10.17 -2.50 -7.84
C THR A 89 9.65 -2.76 -9.26
N GLN A 90 8.34 -2.97 -9.37
CA GLN A 90 7.66 -3.19 -10.66
C GLN A 90 6.74 -2.01 -10.98
N ASN A 91 6.35 -1.85 -12.26
CA ASN A 91 5.36 -0.82 -12.62
C ASN A 91 4.04 -1.18 -11.93
N ALA A 92 3.45 -0.24 -11.20
CA ALA A 92 2.20 -0.49 -10.47
C ALA A 92 1.03 -0.77 -11.43
N GLN A 93 1.05 -0.20 -12.64
CA GLN A 93 0.03 -0.41 -13.68
C GLN A 93 0.00 -1.85 -14.22
N HIS A 94 0.98 -2.68 -13.86
CA HIS A 94 0.93 -4.12 -14.15
C HIS A 94 -0.07 -4.86 -13.25
N PHE A 95 -0.49 -4.24 -12.16
CA PHE A 95 -1.34 -4.83 -11.12
C PHE A 95 -2.69 -4.11 -11.00
N ASP A 96 -3.13 -3.41 -12.04
CA ASP A 96 -4.45 -2.78 -12.08
C ASP A 96 -5.14 -2.88 -13.45
N GLU A 97 -4.67 -3.74 -14.35
CA GLU A 97 -5.21 -3.82 -15.71
C GLU A 97 -6.72 -4.08 -15.69
N HIS A 98 -7.16 -5.08 -14.93
CA HIS A 98 -8.56 -5.44 -14.80
C HIS A 98 -9.33 -4.45 -13.92
N THR A 99 -8.69 -3.95 -12.86
CA THR A 99 -9.24 -2.94 -11.95
C THR A 99 -9.59 -1.65 -12.69
N HIS A 100 -8.66 -1.17 -13.51
CA HIS A 100 -8.79 0.03 -14.32
C HIS A 100 -9.80 -0.17 -15.45
N ALA A 101 -9.78 -1.33 -16.14
CA ALA A 101 -10.76 -1.65 -17.17
C ALA A 101 -12.20 -1.68 -16.63
N ALA A 102 -12.39 -2.08 -15.37
CA ALA A 102 -13.69 -2.06 -14.69
C ALA A 102 -14.14 -0.65 -14.23
N GLY A 103 -13.30 0.38 -14.41
CA GLY A 103 -13.63 1.76 -14.02
C GLY A 103 -13.54 2.00 -12.51
N HIS A 104 -12.78 1.18 -11.78
CA HIS A 104 -12.64 1.31 -10.32
C HIS A 104 -11.46 2.19 -9.89
N GLY A 105 -10.85 2.94 -10.82
CA GLY A 105 -9.62 3.71 -10.59
C GLY A 105 -8.38 2.96 -11.04
N GLY A 106 -7.21 3.54 -10.81
CA GLY A 106 -5.94 2.93 -11.19
C GLY A 106 -4.73 3.66 -10.62
N PHE A 107 -3.55 3.11 -10.87
CA PHE A 107 -2.28 3.69 -10.53
C PHE A 107 -1.81 4.65 -11.63
N GLU A 108 -1.34 5.82 -11.21
CA GLU A 108 -0.78 6.80 -12.12
C GLU A 108 0.49 6.27 -12.81
N THR A 109 0.73 6.74 -14.03
CA THR A 109 1.97 6.44 -14.77
C THR A 109 3.21 6.82 -13.95
N GLY A 110 4.19 5.92 -13.94
CA GLY A 110 5.41 6.09 -13.15
C GLY A 110 5.29 5.65 -11.70
N SER A 111 4.09 5.28 -11.23
CA SER A 111 3.92 4.59 -9.94
C SER A 111 4.61 3.24 -9.97
N ARG A 112 5.30 2.90 -8.89
CA ARG A 112 6.01 1.62 -8.75
C ARG A 112 5.58 0.90 -7.49
N MET A 113 5.55 -0.42 -7.56
CA MET A 113 5.19 -1.29 -6.45
C MET A 113 6.41 -2.05 -5.92
N ALA A 114 6.61 -2.02 -4.61
CA ALA A 114 7.72 -2.69 -3.95
C ALA A 114 7.40 -4.18 -3.73
N THR A 115 7.77 -5.02 -4.70
CA THR A 115 7.50 -6.47 -4.65
C THR A 115 8.61 -7.26 -3.96
N ALA A 116 9.85 -6.79 -4.00
CA ALA A 116 11.00 -7.53 -3.44
C ALA A 116 11.06 -7.49 -1.91
N ARG A 117 10.54 -6.41 -1.30
CA ARG A 117 10.56 -6.21 0.16
C ARG A 117 9.21 -5.70 0.64
N PRO A 118 8.20 -6.59 0.73
CA PRO A 118 6.96 -6.28 1.40
C PRO A 118 7.22 -5.96 2.88
N VAL A 119 6.46 -5.01 3.41
CA VAL A 119 6.50 -4.56 4.81
C VAL A 119 5.21 -4.96 5.52
N HIS A 120 5.20 -4.83 6.84
CA HIS A 120 3.99 -5.01 7.63
C HIS A 120 3.54 -3.68 8.19
N VAL A 121 2.24 -3.49 8.32
CA VAL A 121 1.63 -2.31 8.95
C VAL A 121 0.56 -2.81 9.92
N HIS A 122 0.53 -2.27 11.13
CA HIS A 122 -0.52 -2.60 12.07
C HIS A 122 -1.86 -2.04 11.57
N VAL A 123 -2.96 -2.78 11.77
CA VAL A 123 -4.28 -2.39 11.25
C VAL A 123 -4.74 -1.00 11.69
N ASP A 124 -4.36 -0.58 12.90
CA ASP A 124 -4.69 0.75 13.44
C ASP A 124 -4.00 1.90 12.69
N ASP A 125 -2.92 1.60 11.97
CA ASP A 125 -2.15 2.56 11.16
C ASP A 125 -2.54 2.51 9.66
N LEU A 126 -3.52 1.67 9.31
CA LEU A 126 -4.13 1.64 7.99
C LEU A 126 -5.31 2.60 7.92
N HIS A 127 -5.34 3.40 6.85
CA HIS A 127 -6.45 4.30 6.56
C HIS A 127 -6.98 4.06 5.15
N HIS A 128 -8.28 4.26 4.94
CA HIS A 128 -8.86 4.16 3.59
C HIS A 128 -8.28 5.21 2.64
N VAL A 129 -8.09 4.83 1.38
CA VAL A 129 -7.81 5.78 0.31
C VAL A 129 -8.96 6.79 0.20
N ASN A 130 -8.64 8.05 -0.06
CA ASN A 130 -9.66 9.06 -0.34
C ASN A 130 -10.33 8.75 -1.69
N THR A 131 -11.66 8.83 -1.77
CA THR A 131 -12.44 8.68 -3.00
C THR A 131 -12.03 9.63 -4.12
N GLU A 132 -11.46 10.80 -3.78
CA GLU A 132 -10.99 11.79 -4.75
C GLU A 132 -9.57 11.51 -5.28
N SER A 133 -8.87 10.49 -4.76
CA SER A 133 -7.48 10.22 -5.13
C SER A 133 -7.29 9.56 -6.50
N GLY A 134 -8.37 9.08 -7.13
CA GLY A 134 -8.31 8.28 -8.36
C GLY A 134 -7.76 6.85 -8.17
N LEU A 135 -7.28 6.51 -6.97
CA LEU A 135 -6.84 5.17 -6.60
C LEU A 135 -8.05 4.26 -6.39
N PRO A 136 -7.94 2.97 -6.75
CA PRO A 136 -8.98 2.01 -6.43
C PRO A 136 -9.04 1.75 -4.93
N ALA A 137 -10.24 1.49 -4.39
CA ALA A 137 -10.36 1.01 -3.01
C ALA A 137 -9.89 -0.45 -2.86
N ARG A 138 -9.93 -1.20 -3.97
CA ARG A 138 -9.59 -2.62 -4.03
C ARG A 138 -9.20 -3.01 -5.46
N LEU A 139 -8.20 -3.87 -5.59
CA LEU A 139 -7.83 -4.50 -6.85
C LEU A 139 -8.80 -5.62 -7.24
N HIS A 140 -8.95 -5.81 -8.54
CA HIS A 140 -9.55 -7.01 -9.10
C HIS A 140 -8.83 -8.27 -8.57
N HIS A 141 -9.54 -9.40 -8.49
CA HIS A 141 -8.98 -10.61 -7.92
C HIS A 141 -7.80 -11.17 -8.74
N GLU A 142 -7.84 -11.04 -10.07
CA GLU A 142 -6.73 -11.41 -10.97
C GLU A 142 -5.51 -10.50 -10.75
N ASP A 143 -5.72 -9.19 -10.66
CA ASP A 143 -4.67 -8.23 -10.34
C ASP A 143 -4.04 -8.50 -8.96
N THR A 144 -4.88 -8.84 -7.97
CA THR A 144 -4.45 -9.23 -6.63
C THR A 144 -3.60 -10.49 -6.67
N HIS A 145 -4.01 -11.50 -7.44
CA HIS A 145 -3.26 -12.74 -7.63
C HIS A 145 -1.90 -12.46 -8.29
N ASN A 146 -1.87 -11.68 -9.37
CA ASN A 146 -0.66 -11.30 -10.08
C ASN A 146 0.32 -10.55 -9.18
N LEU A 147 -0.18 -9.65 -8.33
CA LEU A 147 0.64 -8.95 -7.35
C LEU A 147 1.23 -9.93 -6.32
N LYS A 148 0.42 -10.82 -5.76
CA LYS A 148 0.92 -11.82 -4.78
C LYS A 148 1.98 -12.72 -5.39
N GLU A 149 1.76 -13.21 -6.62
CA GLU A 149 2.75 -13.99 -7.36
C GLU A 149 4.04 -13.18 -7.57
N ALA A 150 3.94 -11.93 -8.01
CA ALA A 150 5.10 -11.07 -8.20
C ALA A 150 5.89 -10.83 -6.90
N VAL A 151 5.20 -10.69 -5.76
CA VAL A 151 5.83 -10.61 -4.43
C VAL A 151 6.52 -11.92 -4.07
N TYR A 152 5.85 -13.05 -4.26
CA TYR A 152 6.42 -14.38 -3.99
C TYR A 152 7.68 -14.63 -4.82
N GLN A 153 7.63 -14.37 -6.13
CA GLN A 153 8.78 -14.53 -7.03
C GLN A 153 9.95 -13.60 -6.67
N ALA A 154 9.66 -12.37 -6.23
CA ALA A 154 10.70 -11.38 -5.94
C ALA A 154 11.30 -11.50 -4.53
N SER A 155 10.51 -11.92 -3.54
CA SER A 155 10.91 -11.93 -2.12
C SER A 155 11.04 -13.32 -1.51
N GLY A 156 10.49 -14.35 -2.17
CA GLY A 156 10.35 -15.71 -1.64
C GLY A 156 9.31 -15.84 -0.52
N LYS A 157 8.57 -14.78 -0.19
CA LYS A 157 7.56 -14.77 0.88
C LYS A 157 6.17 -15.04 0.34
N ASP A 158 5.47 -15.98 0.95
CA ASP A 158 4.05 -16.23 0.74
C ASP A 158 3.25 -15.73 1.94
N PHE A 159 2.16 -15.02 1.70
CA PHE A 159 1.32 -14.41 2.73
C PHE A 159 -0.12 -14.94 2.65
N ASN A 160 -0.45 -15.90 3.50
CA ASN A 160 -1.75 -16.56 3.54
C ASN A 160 -2.32 -16.61 4.97
N ASN A 161 -2.38 -15.45 5.61
CA ASN A 161 -3.02 -15.29 6.91
C ASN A 161 -4.52 -15.65 6.78
N PRO A 162 -5.06 -16.44 7.73
CA PRO A 162 -6.47 -16.80 7.71
C PRO A 162 -7.33 -15.55 7.90
N ARG A 163 -8.53 -15.57 7.32
CA ARG A 163 -9.50 -14.49 7.51
C ARG A 163 -9.87 -14.37 8.99
N HIS A 164 -9.70 -13.17 9.55
CA HIS A 164 -10.27 -12.82 10.86
C HIS A 164 -11.79 -12.82 10.76
N ARG A 165 -12.42 -13.85 11.32
CA ARG A 165 -13.88 -13.94 11.37
C ARG A 165 -14.41 -12.96 12.40
N THR A 166 -15.40 -12.16 12.02
CA THR A 166 -16.20 -11.42 13.01
C THR A 166 -16.78 -12.44 13.99
N PRO A 167 -16.61 -12.27 15.31
CA PRO A 167 -17.21 -13.16 16.29
C PRO A 167 -18.71 -13.29 16.02
N THR A 168 -19.24 -14.51 16.00
CA THR A 168 -20.69 -14.72 15.88
C THR A 168 -21.37 -13.99 17.04
N PRO A 169 -22.25 -13.01 16.76
CA PRO A 169 -22.91 -12.27 17.83
C PRO A 169 -23.66 -13.22 18.77
N PRO A 170 -23.73 -12.92 20.08
CA PRO A 170 -24.27 -13.86 21.07
C PRO A 170 -25.71 -14.29 20.76
N TRP A 171 -26.52 -13.44 20.14
CA TRP A 171 -27.90 -13.76 19.75
C TRP A 171 -28.03 -14.73 18.56
N ARG A 172 -26.94 -15.05 17.84
CA ARG A 172 -26.91 -16.05 16.76
C ARG A 172 -26.30 -17.38 17.19
N GLN A 173 -25.93 -17.55 18.47
CA GLN A 173 -25.29 -18.79 18.97
C GLN A 173 -26.29 -19.92 19.28
N HIS A 174 -27.60 -19.66 19.18
CA HIS A 174 -28.67 -20.60 19.55
C HIS A 174 -29.60 -20.99 18.39
N GLN A 175 -29.20 -20.75 17.14
CA GLN A 175 -29.89 -21.24 15.94
C GLN A 175 -29.12 -22.41 15.34
#